data_AF-A0A3M0WXN1-F1
#
_entry.id   AF-A0A3M0WXN1-F1
#
_cell.length_a   1.000
_cell.length_b   1.000
_cell.length_c   1.000
_cell.angle_alpha   90.00
_cell.angle_beta   90.00
_cell.angle_gamma   90.00
#
_symmetry.space_group_name_H-M   'P 1'
#
loop_
_entity.id
_entity.type
_entity.pdbx_description
1 polymer ?
#
loop_
_entity_poly.entity_id
_entity_poly.type
_entity_poly.pdbx_seq_one_letter_code
_entity_poly.pdbx_strand_id
1 'polypeptide(L)'
;MKNNIILEIYKKLFDTYGPQHWWPGESPLEIAIGAILTQNTSWMNAEKAVYNLKRHGLLNVDGLYHIPEQRLMELIRPSGFYKRKAETIRRFIELLVRKYDSSLSNTEDVDTKTLREALLSIKGIGEETADSILLYALNRPVFVVDAYTKRILERHNMIGEKANYREVQGIFMEALPINTALFNEYHALLVKIGKTLCRVKDKRC
;
A
#
# COMPACT_ATOMS: atom_id res chain seq x y z
N MET A 1 1.68 -26.47 -12.39
CA MET A 1 3.13 -26.30 -12.20
C MET A 1 3.52 -24.91 -11.68
N LYS A 2 2.97 -23.79 -12.19
CA LYS A 2 3.25 -22.43 -11.67
C LYS A 2 2.68 -22.14 -10.26
N ASN A 3 1.51 -22.69 -9.90
CA ASN A 3 0.91 -22.43 -8.58
C ASN A 3 1.77 -22.91 -7.40
N ASN A 4 2.61 -23.94 -7.62
CA ASN A 4 3.45 -24.47 -6.55
C ASN A 4 4.64 -23.54 -6.25
N ILE A 5 5.26 -22.92 -7.26
CA ILE A 5 6.48 -22.12 -7.05
C ILE A 5 6.21 -20.83 -6.27
N ILE A 6 5.07 -20.16 -6.49
CA ILE A 6 4.71 -18.92 -5.76
C ILE A 6 4.55 -19.22 -4.26
N LEU A 7 3.84 -20.29 -3.92
CA LEU A 7 3.68 -20.70 -2.53
C LEU A 7 5.01 -21.20 -1.91
N GLU A 8 5.85 -21.89 -2.68
CA GLU A 8 7.19 -22.31 -2.22
C GLU A 8 8.10 -21.11 -1.92
N ILE A 9 8.06 -20.06 -2.74
CA ILE A 9 8.79 -18.81 -2.48
C ILE A 9 8.32 -18.19 -1.16
N TYR A 10 7.01 -18.09 -0.94
CA TYR A 10 6.46 -17.62 0.33
C TYR A 10 7.02 -18.41 1.52
N LYS A 11 6.92 -19.75 1.48
CA LYS A 11 7.41 -20.62 2.55
C LYS A 11 8.89 -20.39 2.83
N LYS A 12 9.73 -20.40 1.80
CA LYS A 12 11.18 -20.17 1.94
C LYS A 12 11.49 -18.80 2.56
N LEU A 13 10.78 -17.75 2.14
CA LEU A 13 10.98 -16.42 2.70
C LEU A 13 10.52 -16.35 4.16
N PHE A 14 9.37 -16.95 4.47
CA PHE A 14 8.83 -16.99 5.82
C PHE A 14 9.74 -17.78 6.77
N ASP A 15 10.24 -18.95 6.35
CA ASP A 15 11.19 -19.75 7.12
C ASP A 15 12.51 -19.00 7.37
N THR A 16 12.92 -18.13 6.45
CA THR A 16 14.16 -17.36 6.55
C THR A 16 14.03 -16.12 7.43
N TYR A 17 12.95 -15.37 7.28
CA TYR A 17 12.81 -14.04 7.88
C TYR A 17 11.78 -13.97 9.01
N GLY A 18 10.95 -15.01 9.18
CA GLY A 18 9.84 -15.02 10.11
C GLY A 18 8.74 -14.01 9.76
N PRO A 19 7.79 -13.78 10.68
CA PRO A 19 6.77 -12.75 10.50
C PRO A 19 7.38 -11.35 10.46
N GLN A 20 6.95 -10.52 9.51
CA GLN A 20 7.46 -9.16 9.32
C GLN A 20 6.70 -8.11 10.14
N HIS A 21 5.51 -8.43 10.67
CA HIS A 21 4.65 -7.48 11.40
C HIS A 21 4.38 -6.18 10.63
N TRP A 22 4.13 -6.35 9.33
CA TRP A 22 3.89 -5.28 8.37
C TRP A 22 2.38 -4.98 8.30
N TRP A 23 1.89 -3.76 8.10
CA TRP A 23 2.49 -2.43 7.94
C TRP A 23 2.26 -1.65 9.25
N PRO A 24 3.21 -0.81 9.73
CA PRO A 24 2.99 0.04 10.91
C PRO A 24 1.83 1.05 10.75
N GLY A 25 0.90 1.05 11.70
CA GLY A 25 -0.18 2.05 11.85
C GLY A 25 -1.15 1.66 12.96
N GLU A 26 -1.77 2.65 13.61
CA GLU A 26 -2.68 2.40 14.74
C GLU A 26 -4.16 2.42 14.33
N SER A 27 -4.47 2.89 13.12
CA SER A 27 -5.84 2.92 12.59
C SER A 27 -5.89 2.70 11.07
N PRO A 28 -7.03 2.24 10.54
CA PRO A 28 -7.24 2.16 9.08
C PRO A 28 -6.97 3.49 8.35
N LEU A 29 -7.35 4.63 8.95
CA LEU A 29 -7.12 5.93 8.34
C LEU A 29 -5.63 6.27 8.30
N GLU A 30 -4.90 6.02 9.38
CA GLU A 30 -3.45 6.20 9.43
C GLU A 30 -2.75 5.40 8.34
N ILE A 31 -3.13 4.13 8.17
CA ILE A 31 -2.57 3.24 7.15
C ILE A 31 -2.90 3.77 5.75
N ALA A 32 -4.14 4.20 5.49
CA ALA A 32 -4.54 4.73 4.20
C ALA A 32 -3.79 6.02 3.82
N ILE A 33 -3.65 6.94 4.78
CA ILE A 33 -2.86 8.17 4.60
C ILE A 33 -1.38 7.83 4.43
N GLY A 34 -0.85 6.87 5.18
CA GLY A 34 0.51 6.35 5.03
C GLY A 34 0.79 5.79 3.64
N ALA A 35 -0.16 5.05 3.05
CA ALA A 35 -0.05 4.53 1.69
C ALA A 35 0.03 5.66 0.64
N ILE A 36 -0.80 6.71 0.77
CA ILE A 36 -0.74 7.89 -0.10
C ILE A 36 0.61 8.62 0.07
N LEU A 37 1.05 8.79 1.32
CA LEU A 37 2.29 9.51 1.64
C LEU A 37 3.55 8.76 1.21
N THR A 38 3.52 7.44 1.10
CA THR A 38 4.67 6.60 0.71
C THR A 38 4.99 6.65 -0.79
N GLN A 39 4.05 7.12 -1.63
CA GLN A 39 4.28 7.24 -3.07
C GLN A 39 5.54 8.06 -3.38
N ASN A 40 6.46 7.48 -4.17
CA ASN A 40 7.71 8.10 -4.62
C ASN A 40 8.57 8.71 -3.48
N THR A 41 8.58 8.09 -2.30
CA THR A 41 9.42 8.51 -1.17
C THR A 41 9.87 7.32 -0.32
N SER A 42 10.78 7.54 0.61
CA SER A 42 11.17 6.51 1.58
C SER A 42 10.13 6.39 2.70
N TRP A 43 9.99 5.19 3.26
CA TRP A 43 9.11 4.98 4.43
C TRP A 43 9.44 5.96 5.57
N MET A 44 10.73 6.16 5.88
CA MET A 44 11.17 7.12 6.91
C MET A 44 10.62 8.54 6.71
N ASN A 45 10.50 9.00 5.46
CA ASN A 45 9.98 10.32 5.14
C ASN A 45 8.44 10.37 5.20
N ALA A 46 7.77 9.29 4.78
CA ALA A 46 6.32 9.16 4.92
C ALA A 46 5.91 9.08 6.40
N GLU A 47 6.64 8.30 7.20
CA GLU A 47 6.44 8.14 8.64
C GLU A 47 6.57 9.48 9.38
N LYS A 48 7.57 10.30 9.05
CA LYS A 48 7.69 11.67 9.59
C LYS A 48 6.45 12.53 9.27
N ALA A 49 5.91 12.42 8.06
CA ALA A 49 4.71 13.15 7.67
C ALA A 49 3.45 12.66 8.42
N VAL A 50 3.28 11.34 8.57
CA VAL A 50 2.21 10.74 9.39
C VAL A 50 2.32 11.20 10.84
N TYR A 51 3.52 11.11 11.43
CA TYR A 51 3.78 11.55 12.78
C TYR A 51 3.46 13.04 12.98
N ASN A 52 3.80 13.91 12.02
CA ASN A 52 3.46 15.32 12.08
C ASN A 52 1.94 15.55 12.14
N LEU A 53 1.15 14.85 11.32
CA LEU A 53 -0.31 14.94 11.36
C LEU A 53 -0.85 14.47 12.71
N LYS A 54 -0.36 13.32 13.19
CA LYS A 54 -0.78 12.71 14.45
C LYS A 54 -0.48 13.59 15.66
N ARG A 55 0.74 14.14 15.75
CA ARG A 55 1.17 15.02 16.86
C ARG A 55 0.31 16.28 16.98
N HIS A 56 -0.28 16.73 15.88
CA HIS A 56 -1.18 17.89 15.85
C HIS A 56 -2.66 17.50 16.01
N GLY A 57 -2.97 16.23 16.29
CA GLY A 57 -4.36 15.77 16.44
C GLY A 57 -5.16 15.79 15.13
N LEU A 58 -4.49 15.79 13.98
CA LEU A 58 -5.12 15.96 12.67
C LEU A 58 -5.36 14.66 11.93
N LEU A 59 -4.86 13.52 12.43
CA LEU A 59 -4.99 12.22 11.77
C LEU A 59 -6.37 11.58 12.03
N ASN A 60 -7.42 12.32 11.72
CA ASN A 60 -8.82 11.91 11.74
C ASN A 60 -9.55 12.60 10.57
N VAL A 61 -10.75 12.12 10.21
CA VAL A 61 -11.48 12.63 9.03
C VAL A 61 -11.80 14.11 9.15
N ASP A 62 -12.31 14.55 10.31
CA ASP A 62 -12.66 15.95 10.56
C ASP A 62 -11.44 16.89 10.44
N GLY A 63 -10.34 16.53 11.11
CA GLY A 63 -9.08 17.28 11.09
C GLY A 63 -8.49 17.41 9.67
N LEU A 64 -8.49 16.33 8.89
CA LEU A 64 -8.01 16.35 7.50
C LEU A 64 -8.98 17.06 6.55
N TYR A 65 -10.27 17.12 6.88
CA TYR A 65 -11.28 17.83 6.10
C TYR A 65 -11.24 19.34 6.33
N HIS A 66 -10.99 19.80 7.56
CA HIS A 66 -11.01 21.23 7.90
C HIS A 66 -9.65 21.93 7.90
N ILE A 67 -8.53 21.21 7.99
CA ILE A 67 -7.19 21.81 7.98
C ILE A 67 -6.98 22.73 6.76
N PRO A 68 -6.40 23.94 6.88
CA PRO A 68 -6.03 24.75 5.72
C PRO A 68 -5.02 24.03 4.81
N GLU A 69 -5.18 24.13 3.49
CA GLU A 69 -4.35 23.38 2.53
C GLU A 69 -2.85 23.67 2.70
N GLN A 70 -2.49 24.94 2.92
CA GLN A 70 -1.11 25.33 3.19
C GLN A 70 -0.54 24.62 4.42
N ARG A 71 -1.34 24.49 5.49
CA ARG A 71 -0.91 23.81 6.71
C ARG A 71 -0.75 22.31 6.49
N LEU A 72 -1.65 21.68 5.72
CA LEU A 72 -1.52 20.26 5.36
C LEU A 72 -0.21 20.03 4.59
N MET A 73 0.06 20.87 3.58
CA MET A 73 1.29 20.82 2.78
C MET A 73 2.57 20.95 3.63
N GLU A 74 2.57 21.83 4.63
CA GLU A 74 3.70 21.99 5.56
C GLU A 74 3.96 20.71 6.36
N LEU A 75 2.91 20.12 6.95
CA LEU A 75 3.03 18.94 7.79
C LEU A 75 3.51 17.71 7.02
N ILE A 76 3.06 17.57 5.77
CA ILE A 76 3.41 16.42 4.92
C ILE A 76 4.62 16.67 4.01
N ARG A 77 5.25 17.85 4.09
CA ARG A 77 6.43 18.23 3.30
C ARG A 77 7.56 17.18 3.29
N PRO A 78 7.89 16.50 4.41
CA PRO A 78 8.93 15.47 4.42
C PRO A 78 8.70 14.35 3.41
N SER A 79 7.44 14.03 3.08
CA SER A 79 7.09 12.96 2.15
C SER A 79 7.43 13.27 0.68
N GLY A 80 7.79 14.51 0.33
CA GLY A 80 8.04 14.91 -1.06
C GLY A 80 6.76 14.92 -1.91
N PHE A 81 6.76 15.65 -3.04
CA PHE A 81 5.57 15.87 -3.88
C PHE A 81 4.32 16.32 -3.08
N TYR A 82 4.54 17.02 -1.97
CA TYR A 82 3.53 17.32 -0.95
C TYR A 82 2.32 18.08 -1.49
N LYS A 83 2.48 18.92 -2.52
CA LYS A 83 1.34 19.58 -3.19
C LYS A 83 0.35 18.57 -3.75
N ARG A 84 0.85 17.65 -4.60
CA ARG A 84 0.03 16.59 -5.19
C ARG A 84 -0.55 15.66 -4.13
N LYS A 85 0.23 15.32 -3.10
CA LYS A 85 -0.23 14.45 -2.01
C LYS A 85 -1.31 15.12 -1.15
N ALA A 86 -1.19 16.42 -0.88
CA ALA A 86 -2.23 17.18 -0.18
C ALA A 86 -3.55 17.13 -0.96
N GLU A 87 -3.51 17.38 -2.28
CA GLU A 87 -4.70 17.24 -3.14
C GLU A 87 -5.28 15.81 -3.11
N THR A 88 -4.44 14.78 -3.18
CA THR A 88 -4.89 13.38 -3.11
C THR A 88 -5.56 13.08 -1.77
N ILE A 89 -4.96 13.51 -0.65
CA ILE A 89 -5.52 13.34 0.69
C ILE A 89 -6.89 14.03 0.77
N ARG A 90 -7.02 15.27 0.28
CA ARG A 90 -8.30 15.99 0.26
C ARG A 90 -9.38 15.20 -0.48
N ARG A 91 -9.10 14.77 -1.71
CA ARG A 91 -10.05 13.99 -2.51
C ARG A 91 -10.44 12.67 -1.85
N PHE A 92 -9.48 12.01 -1.19
CA PHE A 92 -9.73 10.79 -0.43
C PHE A 92 -10.68 11.05 0.76
N ILE A 93 -10.42 12.11 1.52
CA ILE A 93 -11.27 12.49 2.66
C ILE A 93 -12.66 12.94 2.19
N GLU A 94 -12.75 13.71 1.11
CA GLU A 94 -14.03 14.08 0.48
C GLU A 94 -14.84 12.86 0.03
N LEU A 95 -14.18 11.81 -0.49
CA LEU A 95 -14.84 10.55 -0.82
C LEU A 95 -15.45 9.91 0.44
N LEU A 96 -14.71 9.86 1.55
CA LEU A 96 -15.20 9.32 2.82
C LEU A 96 -16.40 10.10 3.35
N VAL A 97 -16.30 11.43 3.37
CA VAL A 97 -17.39 12.31 3.85
C VAL A 97 -18.65 12.12 2.99
N ARG A 98 -18.52 12.06 1.66
CA ARG A 98 -19.67 12.05 0.75
C ARG A 98 -20.32 10.67 0.59
N LYS A 99 -19.55 9.59 0.64
CA LYS A 99 -20.04 8.23 0.31
C LYS A 99 -20.11 7.28 1.49
N TYR A 100 -19.31 7.53 2.53
CA TYR A 100 -19.12 6.57 3.62
C TYR A 100 -19.28 7.24 5.00
N ASP A 101 -20.06 8.32 5.07
CA ASP A 101 -20.40 9.04 6.31
C ASP A 101 -19.18 9.27 7.23
N SER A 102 -18.09 9.74 6.63
CA SER A 102 -16.84 10.07 7.32
C SER A 102 -16.14 8.92 8.06
N SER A 103 -16.45 7.66 7.75
CA SER A 103 -15.81 6.50 8.37
C SER A 103 -15.39 5.42 7.37
N LEU A 104 -14.21 4.85 7.58
CA LEU A 104 -13.77 3.67 6.84
C LEU A 104 -14.53 2.40 7.25
N SER A 105 -15.11 2.33 8.45
CA SER A 105 -15.94 1.19 8.87
C SER A 105 -17.19 1.05 7.99
N ASN A 106 -17.70 2.15 7.46
CA ASN A 106 -18.86 2.16 6.56
C ASN A 106 -18.54 1.59 5.16
N THR A 107 -17.30 1.12 4.94
CA THR A 107 -16.90 0.40 3.73
C THR A 107 -16.94 -1.12 3.90
N GLU A 108 -17.22 -1.65 5.09
CA GLU A 108 -17.16 -3.09 5.40
C GLU A 108 -18.12 -3.94 4.55
N ASP A 109 -19.32 -3.44 4.28
CA ASP A 109 -20.33 -4.13 3.45
C ASP A 109 -20.21 -3.84 1.94
N VAL A 110 -19.31 -2.93 1.55
CA VAL A 110 -19.08 -2.60 0.14
C VAL A 110 -18.12 -3.64 -0.45
N ASP A 111 -18.46 -4.18 -1.62
CA ASP A 111 -17.61 -5.18 -2.26
C ASP A 111 -16.24 -4.57 -2.66
N THR A 112 -15.22 -5.42 -2.62
CA THR A 112 -13.83 -5.04 -2.87
C THR A 112 -13.63 -4.39 -4.25
N LYS A 113 -14.38 -4.80 -5.27
CA LYS A 113 -14.23 -4.28 -6.63
C LYS A 113 -14.75 -2.85 -6.70
N THR A 114 -15.94 -2.57 -6.15
CA THR A 114 -16.48 -1.21 -6.09
C THR A 114 -15.62 -0.28 -5.25
N LEU A 115 -15.06 -0.76 -4.12
CA LEU A 115 -14.10 0.04 -3.35
C LEU A 115 -12.83 0.35 -4.15
N ARG A 116 -12.29 -0.64 -4.86
CA ARG A 116 -11.12 -0.45 -5.71
C ARG A 116 -11.37 0.59 -6.81
N GLU A 117 -12.51 0.51 -7.48
CA GLU A 117 -12.91 1.46 -8.52
C GLU A 117 -13.08 2.88 -7.94
N ALA A 118 -13.68 3.01 -6.76
CA ALA A 118 -13.80 4.28 -6.06
C ALA A 118 -12.43 4.87 -5.70
N LEU A 119 -11.49 4.07 -5.20
CA LEU A 119 -10.12 4.50 -4.89
C LEU A 119 -9.37 4.94 -6.15
N LEU A 120 -9.45 4.15 -7.23
CA LEU A 120 -8.80 4.47 -8.51
C LEU A 120 -9.39 5.70 -9.22
N SER A 121 -10.63 6.07 -8.88
CA SER A 121 -11.24 7.31 -9.40
C SER A 121 -10.58 8.57 -8.82
N ILE A 122 -9.85 8.45 -7.70
CA ILE A 122 -9.15 9.57 -7.07
C ILE A 122 -7.88 9.86 -7.85
N LYS A 123 -7.82 11.03 -8.50
CA LYS A 123 -6.61 11.53 -9.13
C LYS A 123 -5.46 11.58 -8.13
N GLY A 124 -4.42 10.78 -8.39
CA GLY A 124 -3.24 10.62 -7.52
C GLY A 124 -3.20 9.30 -6.76
N ILE A 125 -4.21 8.43 -6.89
CA ILE A 125 -4.18 7.04 -6.43
C ILE A 125 -4.05 6.12 -7.64
N GLY A 126 -2.93 5.39 -7.71
CA GLY A 126 -2.72 4.32 -8.69
C GLY A 126 -3.03 2.93 -8.11
N GLU A 127 -2.86 1.88 -8.92
CA GLU A 127 -3.18 0.50 -8.53
C GLU A 127 -2.45 0.06 -7.26
N GLU A 128 -1.15 0.35 -7.14
CA GLU A 128 -0.36 0.01 -5.94
C GLU A 128 -0.93 0.66 -4.67
N THR A 129 -1.30 1.93 -4.72
CA THR A 129 -1.85 2.65 -3.56
C THR A 129 -3.27 2.19 -3.25
N ALA A 130 -4.13 2.00 -4.26
CA ALA A 130 -5.48 1.50 -4.07
C ALA A 130 -5.45 0.12 -3.39
N ASP A 131 -4.62 -0.78 -3.90
CA ASP A 131 -4.52 -2.14 -3.39
C ASP A 131 -3.82 -2.18 -2.03
N SER A 132 -2.92 -1.24 -1.74
CA SER A 132 -2.35 -1.06 -0.39
C SER A 132 -3.41 -0.62 0.63
N ILE A 133 -4.28 0.33 0.27
CA ILE A 133 -5.39 0.76 1.14
C ILE A 133 -6.34 -0.43 1.38
N LEU A 134 -6.71 -1.15 0.32
CA LEU A 134 -7.57 -2.33 0.43
C LEU A 134 -6.98 -3.41 1.34
N LEU A 135 -5.72 -3.78 1.12
CA LEU A 135 -5.05 -4.84 1.87
C LEU A 135 -4.80 -4.46 3.33
N TYR A 136 -4.16 -3.31 3.56
CA TYR A 136 -3.63 -2.96 4.88
C TYR A 136 -4.61 -2.17 5.75
N ALA A 137 -5.41 -1.27 5.16
CA ALA A 137 -6.36 -0.47 5.92
C ALA A 137 -7.73 -1.13 6.03
N LEU A 138 -8.20 -1.78 4.95
CA LEU A 138 -9.57 -2.32 4.86
C LEU A 138 -9.65 -3.84 4.95
N ASN A 139 -8.52 -4.50 5.25
CA ASN A 139 -8.42 -5.95 5.47
C ASN A 139 -9.01 -6.79 4.31
N ARG A 140 -8.92 -6.29 3.06
CA ARG A 140 -9.41 -6.98 1.86
C ARG A 140 -8.31 -7.87 1.28
N PRO A 141 -8.62 -9.10 0.84
CA PRO A 141 -7.62 -10.02 0.30
C PRO A 141 -7.27 -9.63 -1.15
N VAL A 142 -6.51 -8.55 -1.31
CA VAL A 142 -5.98 -8.08 -2.60
C VAL A 142 -4.46 -8.03 -2.50
N PHE A 143 -3.76 -8.74 -3.39
CA PHE A 143 -2.30 -8.75 -3.36
C PHE A 143 -1.72 -7.44 -3.90
N VAL A 144 -0.80 -6.81 -3.17
CA VAL A 144 -0.14 -5.57 -3.62
C VAL A 144 1.08 -5.91 -4.48
N VAL A 145 1.23 -5.23 -5.62
CA VAL A 145 2.43 -5.34 -6.47
C VAL A 145 3.20 -4.03 -6.46
N ASP A 146 4.40 -4.04 -5.90
CA ASP A 146 5.30 -2.90 -5.91
C ASP A 146 6.53 -3.15 -6.82
N ALA A 147 7.43 -2.16 -6.87
CA ALA A 147 8.67 -2.26 -7.63
C ALA A 147 9.62 -3.36 -7.12
N TYR A 148 9.49 -3.80 -5.86
CA TYR A 148 10.28 -4.91 -5.31
C TYR A 148 9.77 -6.23 -5.88
N THR A 149 8.46 -6.46 -5.80
CA THR A 149 7.74 -7.61 -6.34
C THR A 149 8.06 -7.81 -7.82
N LYS A 150 7.89 -6.76 -8.64
CA LYS A 150 8.19 -6.83 -10.08
C LYS A 150 9.64 -7.22 -10.34
N ARG A 151 10.60 -6.53 -9.72
CA ARG A 151 12.03 -6.79 -9.91
C ARG A 151 12.42 -8.22 -9.51
N ILE A 152 11.86 -8.74 -8.42
CA ILE A 152 12.14 -10.11 -7.96
C ILE A 152 11.63 -11.11 -9.01
N LEU A 153 10.37 -10.98 -9.43
CA LEU A 153 9.79 -11.91 -10.40
C LEU A 153 10.47 -11.84 -11.78
N GLU A 154 10.83 -10.64 -12.26
CA GLU A 154 11.60 -10.45 -13.50
C GLU A 154 12.95 -11.17 -13.44
N ARG A 155 13.70 -10.99 -12.35
CA ARG A 155 15.02 -11.62 -12.17
C ARG A 155 14.96 -13.14 -12.08
N HIS A 156 13.82 -13.70 -11.69
CA HIS A 156 13.58 -15.14 -11.68
C HIS A 156 12.88 -15.64 -12.96
N ASN A 157 12.77 -14.82 -14.00
CA ASN A 157 12.11 -15.14 -15.28
C ASN A 157 10.66 -15.62 -15.11
N MET A 158 9.98 -15.16 -14.06
CA MET A 158 8.59 -15.52 -13.77
C MET A 158 7.60 -14.62 -14.52
N ILE A 159 8.04 -13.40 -14.86
CA ILE A 159 7.31 -12.43 -15.66
C ILE A 159 8.23 -11.84 -16.73
N GLY A 160 7.64 -11.37 -17.83
CA GLY A 160 8.38 -10.60 -18.83
C GLY A 160 8.57 -9.14 -18.41
N GLU A 161 9.56 -8.46 -19.00
CA GLU A 161 9.90 -7.05 -18.71
C GLU A 161 8.75 -6.06 -18.96
N LYS A 162 7.78 -6.45 -19.79
CA LYS A 162 6.60 -5.62 -20.12
C LYS A 162 5.37 -5.96 -19.30
N ALA A 163 5.49 -6.85 -18.30
CA ALA A 163 4.35 -7.26 -17.49
C ALA A 163 3.76 -6.07 -16.73
N ASN A 164 2.48 -5.82 -16.96
CA ASN A 164 1.74 -4.76 -16.29
C ASN A 164 1.35 -5.17 -14.86
N TYR A 165 0.89 -4.21 -14.07
CA TYR A 165 0.54 -4.45 -12.66
C TYR A 165 -0.45 -5.61 -12.48
N ARG A 166 -1.52 -5.64 -13.29
CA ARG A 166 -2.60 -6.64 -13.19
C ARG A 166 -2.13 -8.04 -13.56
N GLU A 167 -1.28 -8.17 -14.59
CA GLU A 167 -0.67 -9.45 -14.96
C GLU A 167 0.16 -10.02 -13.81
N VAL A 168 0.96 -9.17 -13.15
CA VAL A 168 1.78 -9.58 -12.01
C VAL A 168 0.90 -9.94 -10.81
N GLN A 169 -0.12 -9.13 -10.50
CA GLN A 169 -1.05 -9.38 -9.40
C GLN A 169 -1.82 -10.69 -9.61
N GLY A 170 -2.28 -10.95 -10.83
CA GLY A 170 -3.00 -12.17 -11.20
C GLY A 170 -2.23 -13.44 -10.86
N ILE A 171 -0.90 -13.46 -11.04
CA ILE A 171 -0.05 -14.61 -10.69
C ILE A 171 -0.19 -14.98 -9.20
N PHE A 172 -0.23 -14.00 -8.30
CA PHE A 172 -0.40 -14.26 -6.87
C PHE A 172 -1.83 -14.63 -6.52
N MET A 173 -2.80 -13.89 -7.07
CA MET A 173 -4.23 -14.11 -6.81
C MET A 173 -4.72 -15.47 -7.31
N GLU A 174 -4.14 -16.01 -8.39
CA GLU A 174 -4.47 -17.34 -8.94
C GLU A 174 -3.71 -18.49 -8.23
N ALA A 175 -2.49 -18.22 -7.75
CA ALA A 175 -1.64 -19.26 -7.17
C ALA A 175 -1.87 -19.49 -5.66
N LEU A 176 -2.37 -18.48 -4.95
CA LEU A 176 -2.47 -18.49 -3.50
C LEU A 176 -3.94 -18.59 -3.04
N PRO A 177 -4.20 -19.16 -1.86
CA PRO A 177 -5.52 -19.09 -1.25
C PRO A 177 -5.87 -17.63 -0.94
N ILE A 178 -7.14 -17.25 -1.15
CA ILE A 178 -7.66 -15.90 -0.87
C ILE A 178 -7.63 -15.69 0.65
N ASN A 179 -6.57 -15.05 1.14
CA ASN A 179 -6.36 -14.84 2.56
C ASN A 179 -5.57 -13.53 2.78
N THR A 180 -6.18 -12.60 3.50
CA THR A 180 -5.61 -11.26 3.71
C THR A 180 -4.29 -11.32 4.49
N ALA A 181 -4.19 -12.15 5.53
CA ALA A 181 -2.99 -12.28 6.33
C ALA A 181 -1.81 -12.84 5.51
N LEU A 182 -2.07 -13.83 4.66
CA LEU A 182 -1.08 -14.38 3.73
C LEU A 182 -0.59 -13.32 2.74
N PHE A 183 -1.49 -12.53 2.15
CA PHE A 183 -1.10 -11.50 1.17
C PHE A 183 -0.30 -10.37 1.82
N ASN A 184 -0.70 -9.94 3.01
CA ASN A 184 0.04 -8.96 3.79
C ASN A 184 1.46 -9.46 4.08
N GLU A 185 1.57 -10.64 4.70
CA GLU A 185 2.86 -11.19 5.10
C GLU A 185 3.77 -11.46 3.89
N TYR A 186 3.22 -12.01 2.80
CA TYR A 186 4.03 -12.30 1.62
C TYR A 186 4.52 -11.03 0.93
N HIS A 187 3.69 -10.00 0.79
CA HIS A 187 4.17 -8.70 0.28
C HIS A 187 5.29 -8.13 1.17
N ALA A 188 5.15 -8.20 2.50
CA ALA A 188 6.17 -7.75 3.43
C ALA A 188 7.51 -8.50 3.27
N LEU A 189 7.45 -9.82 3.09
CA LEU A 189 8.63 -10.65 2.82
C LEU A 189 9.31 -10.30 1.50
N LEU A 190 8.55 -9.97 0.45
CA LEU A 190 9.10 -9.50 -0.83
C LEU A 190 9.78 -8.13 -0.69
N VAL A 191 9.18 -7.22 0.08
CA VAL A 191 9.81 -5.94 0.43
C VAL A 191 11.11 -6.17 1.21
N LYS A 192 11.11 -7.10 2.18
CA LYS A 192 12.28 -7.45 3.00
C LYS A 192 13.44 -7.91 2.13
N ILE A 193 13.26 -8.98 1.35
CA ILE A 193 14.32 -9.50 0.46
C ILE A 193 14.73 -8.48 -0.60
N GLY A 194 13.77 -7.70 -1.12
CA GLY A 194 14.01 -6.66 -2.09
C GLY A 194 14.88 -5.51 -1.58
N LYS A 195 14.82 -5.22 -0.27
CA LYS A 195 15.67 -4.22 0.39
C LYS A 195 17.03 -4.78 0.81
N THR A 196 17.11 -6.04 1.20
CA THR A 196 18.33 -6.63 1.79
C THR A 196 19.24 -7.32 0.79
N LEU A 197 18.70 -8.21 -0.06
CA LEU A 197 19.46 -9.08 -0.97
C LEU A 197 19.23 -8.71 -2.44
N CYS A 198 17.97 -8.66 -2.87
CA CYS A 198 17.58 -8.39 -4.26
C CYS A 198 17.54 -6.88 -4.56
N ARG A 199 18.62 -6.18 -4.21
CA ARG A 199 18.79 -4.74 -4.38
C ARG A 199 18.89 -4.37 -5.86
N VAL A 200 18.57 -3.12 -6.20
CA VAL A 200 18.66 -2.60 -7.58
C VAL A 200 20.11 -2.67 -8.08
N LYS A 201 21.04 -2.13 -7.29
CA LYS A 201 22.50 -2.23 -7.47
C LYS A 201 23.08 -3.14 -6.38
N ASP A 202 24.23 -3.77 -6.66
CA ASP A 202 24.96 -4.63 -5.72
C ASP A 202 24.09 -5.75 -5.12
N LYS A 203 23.37 -6.47 -6.00
CA LYS A 203 22.58 -7.63 -5.60
C LYS A 203 23.47 -8.71 -4.99
N ARG A 204 23.02 -9.30 -3.88
CA ARG A 204 23.74 -10.34 -3.12
C ARG A 204 23.12 -11.69 -3.43
N CYS A 205 23.50 -12.25 -4.58
CA CYS A 205 23.05 -13.56 -5.06
C CYS A 205 23.94 -14.68 -4.52
#